data_AF-A0A9P7NMU9-F1
#
_entry.id   AF-A0A9P7NMU9-F1
#
_cell.length_a   1.000
_cell.length_b   1.000
_cell.length_c   1.000
_cell.angle_alpha   90.00
_cell.angle_beta   90.00
_cell.angle_gamma   90.00
#
_symmetry.space_group_name_H-M   'P 1'
#
loop_
_entity.id
_entity.type
_entity.pdbx_description
1 polymer ?
#
loop_
_entity_poly.entity_id
_entity_poly.type
_entity_poly.pdbx_seq_one_letter_code
_entity_poly.pdbx_strand_id
1 'polypeptide(L)'
;MRLLTLLTSACGALALATGPVHRPTDQQAVDGGASLSLENSALAAHEITRRDEKASLSVDKRNTIFNGLKLPTVASPQSVVVYGIKIIYTMVGNWVKVNREYIYQYTVQSIKVINELEERMAVSLVSAGQTFIEAHLSQAQESTGSPPSGAETFALIIRDLHDEL
;
A
#
# COMPACT_ATOMS: atom_id res chain seq x y z
N MET A 1 16.54 43.00 -29.00
CA MET A 1 17.47 42.23 -29.86
C MET A 1 17.93 41.04 -29.02
N ARG A 2 17.43 39.81 -29.28
CA ARG A 2 18.02 38.76 -30.15
C ARG A 2 19.48 38.43 -29.74
N LEU A 3 19.98 37.20 -29.62
CA LEU A 3 19.50 35.81 -29.69
C LEU A 3 20.77 34.93 -29.53
N LEU A 4 20.67 33.71 -28.97
CA LEU A 4 21.60 32.54 -29.10
C LEU A 4 23.04 32.72 -28.56
N THR A 5 23.77 31.75 -27.97
CA THR A 5 23.99 30.31 -28.23
C THR A 5 24.88 29.85 -27.04
N LEU A 6 24.78 28.65 -26.45
CA LEU A 6 25.43 27.43 -26.95
C LEU A 6 25.12 26.27 -26.00
N LEU A 7 24.58 25.21 -26.59
CA LEU A 7 24.40 23.87 -26.05
C LEU A 7 25.75 23.12 -26.16
N THR A 8 26.19 22.43 -25.11
CA THR A 8 27.16 21.34 -25.26
C THR A 8 26.64 20.10 -24.55
N SER A 9 26.19 19.14 -25.36
CA SER A 9 26.05 17.75 -24.96
C SER A 9 27.44 17.10 -24.99
N ALA A 10 27.72 16.24 -24.02
CA ALA A 10 28.77 15.25 -24.15
C ALA A 10 28.37 13.98 -23.40
N CYS A 11 28.42 12.90 -24.18
CA CYS A 11 28.08 11.52 -23.89
C CYS A 11 29.14 10.81 -23.02
N GLY A 12 28.76 9.70 -22.40
CA GLY A 12 29.66 8.62 -21.94
C GLY A 12 29.64 8.44 -20.41
N ALA A 13 29.51 7.25 -19.82
CA ALA A 13 29.61 5.90 -20.35
C ALA A 13 28.77 4.92 -19.49
N LEU A 14 28.17 3.94 -20.15
CA LEU A 14 27.65 2.72 -19.51
C LEU A 14 28.83 1.90 -19.00
N ALA A 15 28.83 1.55 -17.72
CA ALA A 15 29.69 0.50 -17.18
C ALA A 15 28.83 -0.53 -16.45
N LEU A 16 28.46 -1.57 -17.19
CA LEU A 16 28.01 -2.85 -16.65
C LEU A 16 29.19 -3.52 -15.96
N ALA A 17 29.12 -3.69 -14.64
CA ALA A 17 30.01 -4.58 -13.90
C ALA A 17 29.15 -5.67 -13.25
N THR A 18 28.98 -6.77 -13.98
CA THR A 18 28.45 -8.04 -13.48
C THR A 18 29.59 -8.78 -12.78
N GLY A 19 29.40 -9.13 -11.51
CA GLY A 19 30.27 -10.01 -10.76
C GLY A 19 29.43 -10.96 -9.90
N PRO A 20 29.60 -12.29 -9.99
CA PRO A 20 28.78 -13.24 -9.25
C PRO A 20 29.39 -13.45 -7.85
N VAL A 21 28.60 -13.29 -6.80
CA VAL A 21 29.04 -13.67 -5.44
C VAL A 21 28.27 -14.92 -5.00
N HIS A 22 29.07 -15.93 -4.71
CA HIS A 22 28.76 -17.28 -4.26
C HIS A 22 27.72 -17.35 -3.12
N ARG A 23 26.85 -18.37 -3.20
CA ARG A 23 26.20 -18.98 -2.02
C ARG A 23 27.24 -19.74 -1.19
N PRO A 24 27.00 -19.87 0.12
CA PRO A 24 27.11 -21.18 0.73
C PRO A 24 25.82 -21.57 1.44
N THR A 25 25.36 -22.78 1.14
CA THR A 25 24.46 -23.58 1.95
C THR A 25 25.31 -24.26 3.02
N ASP A 26 24.90 -24.23 4.29
CA ASP A 26 24.87 -25.43 5.12
C ASP A 26 24.04 -25.24 6.41
N GLN A 27 23.48 -26.37 6.83
CA GLN A 27 22.29 -26.55 7.65
C GLN A 27 22.60 -26.68 9.16
N GLN A 28 21.67 -26.15 9.98
CA GLN A 28 20.96 -26.85 11.08
C GLN A 28 21.61 -27.11 12.46
N ALA A 29 21.00 -26.52 13.51
CA ALA A 29 20.46 -27.18 14.74
C ALA A 29 19.82 -26.10 15.67
N VAL A 30 18.50 -26.04 15.86
CA VAL A 30 17.61 -26.72 16.85
C VAL A 30 17.25 -25.86 18.08
N ASP A 31 15.93 -25.70 18.23
CA ASP A 31 15.05 -25.43 19.39
C ASP A 31 15.11 -24.14 20.23
N GLY A 32 13.93 -23.50 20.29
CA GLY A 32 13.32 -23.14 21.58
C GLY A 32 12.81 -21.71 21.71
N GLY A 33 11.50 -21.49 21.48
CA GLY A 33 10.76 -20.37 22.07
C GLY A 33 9.95 -19.53 21.08
N ALA A 34 8.63 -19.68 21.13
CA ALA A 34 7.66 -19.01 20.29
C ALA A 34 7.81 -17.48 20.28
N SER A 35 8.08 -16.92 19.10
CA SER A 35 7.74 -15.55 18.75
C SER A 35 7.09 -15.59 17.37
N LEU A 36 5.78 -15.33 17.32
CA LEU A 36 5.03 -15.19 16.09
C LEU A 36 5.46 -13.88 15.40
N SER A 37 6.60 -13.92 14.73
CA SER A 37 7.02 -12.85 13.86
C SER A 37 6.16 -12.83 12.60
N LEU A 38 5.48 -11.70 12.42
CA LEU A 38 4.63 -11.32 11.29
C LEU A 38 5.45 -11.04 10.02
N GLU A 39 6.52 -11.81 9.75
CA GLU A 39 7.51 -11.49 8.71
C GLU A 39 7.49 -12.42 7.48
N ASN A 40 6.53 -13.35 7.39
CA ASN A 40 6.42 -14.27 6.25
C ASN A 40 5.08 -14.26 5.49
N SER A 41 4.16 -13.33 5.75
CA SER A 41 2.90 -13.26 5.00
C SER A 41 2.98 -12.46 3.69
N ALA A 42 4.17 -11.99 3.28
CA ALA A 42 4.34 -11.14 2.09
C ALA A 42 4.68 -11.90 0.80
N LEU A 43 4.76 -13.23 0.82
CA LEU A 43 5.10 -14.04 -0.37
C LEU A 43 4.22 -15.28 -0.48
N ALA A 44 2.92 -15.06 -0.63
CA ALA A 44 2.06 -16.01 -1.32
C ALA A 44 1.13 -15.20 -2.22
N ALA A 45 1.52 -15.07 -3.48
CA ALA A 45 0.60 -14.75 -4.56
C ALA A 45 -0.45 -15.87 -4.62
N HIS A 46 -1.48 -15.78 -3.78
CA HIS A 46 -2.71 -16.50 -4.00
C HIS A 46 -3.53 -15.63 -4.94
N GLU A 47 -3.48 -16.00 -6.21
CA GLU A 47 -4.47 -15.62 -7.20
C GLU A 47 -5.82 -16.18 -6.71
N ILE A 48 -6.51 -15.42 -5.84
CA ILE A 48 -7.87 -15.74 -5.43
C ILE A 48 -8.76 -15.43 -6.63
N THR A 49 -8.98 -16.43 -7.45
CA THR A 49 -9.97 -16.40 -8.52
C THR A 49 -11.34 -16.09 -7.93
N ARG A 50 -12.06 -15.14 -8.54
CA ARG A 50 -13.41 -14.63 -8.21
C ARG A 50 -14.50 -15.68 -7.90
N ARG A 51 -14.22 -16.97 -8.10
CA ARG A 51 -15.14 -18.10 -7.89
C ARG A 51 -15.05 -18.70 -6.48
N ASP A 52 -13.88 -18.63 -5.83
CA ASP A 52 -13.68 -19.27 -4.52
C ASP A 52 -14.13 -18.38 -3.35
N GLU A 53 -14.28 -17.07 -3.55
CA GLU A 53 -14.82 -16.17 -2.51
C GLU A 53 -16.32 -16.39 -2.26
N LYS A 54 -17.06 -16.96 -3.22
CA LYS A 54 -18.51 -17.17 -3.08
C LYS A 54 -18.89 -18.35 -2.18
N ALA A 55 -17.97 -19.24 -1.83
CA ALA A 55 -18.30 -20.51 -1.19
C ALA A 55 -17.93 -20.61 0.31
N SER A 56 -17.27 -19.62 0.91
CA SER A 56 -16.78 -19.77 2.31
C SER A 56 -16.77 -18.51 3.17
N LEU A 57 -17.38 -17.41 2.74
CA LEU A 57 -17.49 -16.22 3.59
C LEU A 57 -18.72 -16.35 4.51
N SER A 58 -18.54 -17.08 5.61
CA SER A 58 -19.46 -17.05 6.75
C SER A 58 -19.68 -15.61 7.20
N VAL A 59 -20.94 -15.19 7.21
CA VAL A 59 -21.46 -13.84 7.49
C VAL A 59 -21.00 -13.26 8.84
N ASP A 60 -20.55 -14.10 9.78
CA ASP A 60 -20.35 -13.73 11.18
C ASP A 60 -19.07 -12.93 11.53
N LYS A 61 -18.21 -12.56 10.56
CA LYS A 61 -16.90 -11.95 10.88
C LYS A 61 -16.53 -10.69 10.09
N ARG A 62 -17.53 -9.86 9.74
CA ARG A 62 -17.35 -8.73 8.82
C ARG A 62 -17.12 -7.35 9.44
N ASN A 63 -17.04 -7.28 10.77
CA ASN A 63 -16.43 -6.14 11.46
C ASN A 63 -14.94 -6.39 11.64
N THR A 64 -14.13 -6.03 10.63
CA THR A 64 -12.69 -6.31 10.63
C THR A 64 -11.89 -5.02 10.67
N ILE A 65 -10.84 -5.03 11.50
CA ILE A 65 -9.88 -3.94 11.64
C ILE A 65 -8.51 -4.46 11.23
N PHE A 66 -7.93 -3.83 10.21
CA PHE A 66 -6.57 -4.08 9.73
C PHE A 66 -5.68 -2.92 10.15
N ASN A 67 -4.86 -3.12 11.17
CA ASN A 67 -3.96 -2.09 11.69
C ASN A 67 -2.56 -2.17 11.05
N GLY A 68 -1.86 -1.04 11.01
CA GLY A 68 -0.45 -1.00 10.64
C GLY A 68 -0.17 -1.21 9.15
N LEU A 69 -1.16 -0.95 8.27
CA LEU A 69 -0.96 -0.98 6.83
C LEU A 69 0.01 0.13 6.43
N LYS A 70 1.15 -0.24 5.86
CA LYS A 70 2.21 0.72 5.48
C LYS A 70 1.78 1.55 4.27
N LEU A 71 2.03 2.86 4.34
CA LEU A 71 1.91 3.72 3.19
C LEU A 71 3.13 3.49 2.26
N PRO A 72 2.91 3.31 0.95
CA PRO A 72 4.01 3.12 0.02
C PRO A 72 4.88 4.37 -0.09
N THR A 73 6.17 4.17 -0.37
CA THR A 73 7.18 5.24 -0.54
C THR A 73 7.80 5.23 -1.94
N VAL A 74 7.17 4.53 -2.89
CA VAL A 74 7.61 4.39 -4.29
C VAL A 74 6.75 5.22 -5.22
N ALA A 75 7.26 5.56 -6.41
CA ALA A 75 6.58 6.44 -7.36
C ALA A 75 5.24 5.91 -7.88
N SER A 76 5.13 4.60 -8.11
CA SER A 76 3.95 3.95 -8.68
C SER A 76 3.70 2.63 -7.95
N PRO A 77 3.07 2.68 -6.77
CA PRO A 77 2.73 1.48 -6.01
C PRO A 77 1.58 0.73 -6.68
N GLN A 78 1.57 -0.60 -6.49
CA GLN A 78 0.44 -1.42 -6.89
C GLN A 78 -0.77 -1.13 -5.99
N SER A 79 -1.98 -1.20 -6.56
CA SER A 79 -3.21 -1.18 -5.77
C SER A 79 -3.33 -2.46 -4.95
N VAL A 80 -3.90 -2.36 -3.76
CA VAL A 80 -4.12 -3.51 -2.87
C VAL A 80 -5.62 -3.73 -2.72
N VAL A 81 -6.06 -4.99 -2.67
CA VAL A 81 -7.45 -5.34 -2.37
C VAL A 81 -7.47 -6.01 -1.00
N VAL A 82 -8.25 -5.46 -0.08
CA VAL A 82 -8.42 -6.01 1.26
C VAL A 82 -9.92 -6.18 1.50
N TYR A 83 -10.34 -7.44 1.65
CA TYR A 83 -11.74 -7.76 1.96
C TYR A 83 -12.75 -7.15 0.97
N GLY A 84 -12.44 -7.23 -0.34
CA GLY A 84 -13.27 -6.64 -1.39
C GLY A 84 -13.20 -5.11 -1.51
N ILE A 85 -12.43 -4.43 -0.65
CA ILE A 85 -12.13 -3.00 -0.79
C ILE A 85 -10.81 -2.83 -1.51
N LYS A 86 -10.86 -2.25 -2.71
CA LYS A 86 -9.67 -1.88 -3.48
C LYS A 86 -9.16 -0.51 -3.05
N ILE A 87 -7.86 -0.46 -2.76
CA ILE A 87 -7.14 0.72 -2.30
C ILE A 87 -6.13 1.12 -3.37
N ILE A 88 -6.23 2.37 -3.82
CA ILE A 88 -5.38 2.96 -4.86
C ILE A 88 -4.68 4.17 -4.26
N TYR A 89 -3.36 4.27 -4.47
CA TYR A 89 -2.54 5.34 -3.93
C TYR A 89 -2.15 6.32 -5.04
N THR A 90 -2.40 7.61 -4.80
CA THR A 90 -1.86 8.70 -5.64
C THR A 90 -0.61 9.22 -4.96
N MET A 91 0.53 9.13 -5.65
CA MET A 91 1.83 9.52 -5.13
C MET A 91 2.23 10.91 -5.60
N VAL A 92 2.96 11.63 -4.77
CA VAL A 92 3.65 12.87 -5.12
C VAL A 92 5.12 12.76 -4.73
N GLY A 93 6.01 13.30 -5.57
CA GLY A 93 7.43 13.39 -5.26
C GLY A 93 7.79 14.76 -4.72
N ASN A 94 8.58 14.81 -3.65
CA ASN A 94 8.96 16.04 -2.98
C ASN A 94 10.41 15.97 -2.46
N TRP A 95 11.10 17.11 -2.46
CA TRP A 95 12.41 17.26 -1.83
C TRP A 95 12.24 17.56 -0.34
N VAL A 96 12.87 16.77 0.51
CA VAL A 96 12.87 16.95 1.97
C VAL A 96 14.28 17.20 2.44
N LYS A 97 14.45 18.18 3.33
CA LYS A 97 15.74 18.47 3.94
C LYS A 97 15.94 17.56 5.15
N VAL A 98 16.89 16.64 5.07
CA VAL A 98 17.25 15.72 6.14
C VAL A 98 18.74 15.92 6.43
N ASN A 99 19.10 16.23 7.69
CA ASN A 99 20.50 16.38 8.11
C ASN A 99 21.37 17.31 7.24
N ARG A 100 20.78 18.42 6.75
CA ARG A 100 21.39 19.42 5.85
C ARG A 100 21.50 19.02 4.38
N GLU A 101 21.06 17.82 4.02
CA GLU A 101 20.99 17.36 2.63
C GLU A 101 19.55 17.38 2.13
N TYR A 102 19.35 17.54 0.82
CA TYR A 102 18.05 17.43 0.19
C TYR A 102 17.90 16.03 -0.40
N ILE A 103 16.90 15.29 0.08
CA ILE A 103 16.57 13.94 -0.37
C ILE A 103 15.24 14.03 -1.13
N TYR A 104 15.21 13.48 -2.34
CA TYR A 104 13.97 13.32 -3.08
C TYR A 104 13.25 12.06 -2.61
N GLN A 105 11.99 12.19 -2.21
CA GLN A 105 11.17 11.09 -1.72
C GLN A 105 9.76 11.14 -2.31
N TYR A 106 9.11 9.98 -2.38
CA TYR A 106 7.70 9.88 -2.73
C TYR A 106 6.84 9.72 -1.48
N THR A 107 5.73 10.44 -1.44
CA THR A 107 4.74 10.37 -0.37
C THR A 107 3.34 10.19 -0.96
N VAL A 108 2.45 9.59 -0.17
CA VAL A 108 1.05 9.41 -0.58
C VAL A 108 0.32 10.74 -0.44
N GLN A 109 -0.14 11.30 -1.56
CA GLN A 109 -0.95 12.51 -1.57
C GLN A 109 -2.42 12.21 -1.24
N SER A 110 -2.95 11.14 -1.81
CA SER A 110 -4.32 10.70 -1.59
C SER A 110 -4.45 9.20 -1.74
N ILE A 111 -5.45 8.66 -1.06
CA ILE A 111 -5.88 7.26 -1.13
C ILE A 111 -7.30 7.26 -1.63
N LYS A 112 -7.55 6.46 -2.66
CA LYS A 112 -8.88 6.15 -3.16
C LYS A 112 -9.25 4.74 -2.70
N VAL A 113 -10.44 4.60 -2.13
CA VAL A 113 -11.06 3.32 -1.77
C VAL A 113 -12.23 3.06 -2.69
N ILE A 114 -12.39 1.81 -3.16
CA ILE A 114 -13.47 1.37 -4.03
C ILE A 114 -14.02 0.06 -3.47
N ASN A 115 -15.34 -0.04 -3.35
CA ASN A 115 -15.99 -1.31 -3.01
C ASN A 115 -16.18 -2.15 -4.29
N GLU A 116 -15.50 -3.30 -4.37
CA GLU A 116 -15.61 -4.24 -5.49
C GLU A 116 -16.71 -5.30 -5.27
N LEU A 117 -17.34 -5.31 -4.10
CA LEU A 117 -18.44 -6.21 -3.75
C LEU A 117 -19.81 -5.60 -4.09
N GLU A 118 -20.81 -6.46 -4.24
CA GLU A 118 -22.22 -6.07 -4.46
C GLU A 118 -22.93 -5.61 -3.17
N GLU A 119 -22.25 -5.74 -2.02
CA GLU A 119 -22.81 -5.47 -0.70
C GLU A 119 -22.47 -4.06 -0.20
N ARG A 120 -23.29 -3.51 0.70
CA ARG A 120 -23.03 -2.19 1.30
C ARG A 120 -22.06 -2.31 2.46
N MET A 121 -21.04 -1.46 2.47
CA MET A 121 -20.00 -1.48 3.50
C MET A 121 -19.69 -0.08 4.00
N ALA A 122 -19.47 0.06 5.29
CA ALA A 122 -18.83 1.23 5.88
C ALA A 122 -17.32 1.00 5.95
N VAL A 123 -16.56 1.92 5.39
CA VAL A 123 -15.10 1.90 5.35
C VAL A 123 -14.58 3.15 6.05
N SER A 124 -13.63 2.96 6.96
CA SER A 124 -12.90 4.06 7.58
C SER A 124 -11.40 3.83 7.48
N LEU A 125 -10.65 4.87 7.09
CA LEU A 125 -9.20 4.88 7.18
C LEU A 125 -8.76 5.85 8.28
N VAL A 126 -7.92 5.36 9.19
CA VAL A 126 -7.44 6.11 10.35
C VAL A 126 -5.92 6.07 10.39
N SER A 127 -5.26 7.20 10.59
CA SER A 127 -3.81 7.26 10.85
C SER A 127 -3.51 8.27 11.94
N ALA A 128 -2.57 7.96 12.82
CA ALA A 128 -2.20 8.82 13.95
C ALA A 128 -3.42 9.30 14.79
N GLY A 129 -4.45 8.46 14.92
CA GLY A 129 -5.70 8.79 15.62
C GLY A 129 -6.68 9.69 14.84
N GLN A 130 -6.36 10.09 13.62
CA GLN A 130 -7.21 10.91 12.76
C GLN A 130 -7.86 10.05 11.67
N THR A 131 -9.19 10.08 11.60
CA THR A 131 -9.94 9.53 10.46
C THR A 131 -9.81 10.47 9.27
N PHE A 132 -9.33 9.95 8.15
CA PHE A 132 -9.15 10.73 6.91
C PHE A 132 -9.98 10.19 5.74
N ILE A 133 -10.58 9.02 5.89
CA ILE A 133 -11.69 8.54 5.05
C ILE A 133 -12.73 7.95 6.00
N GLU A 134 -13.98 8.34 5.81
CA GLU A 134 -15.15 7.71 6.41
C GLU A 134 -16.24 7.70 5.33
N ALA A 135 -16.63 6.51 4.88
CA ALA A 135 -17.53 6.37 3.75
C ALA A 135 -18.43 5.15 3.88
N HIS A 136 -19.68 5.30 3.45
CA HIS A 136 -20.58 4.19 3.19
C HIS A 136 -20.58 3.93 1.68
N LEU A 137 -20.05 2.79 1.28
CA LEU A 137 -19.80 2.43 -0.11
C LEU A 137 -20.75 1.31 -0.53
N SER A 138 -21.60 1.59 -1.50
CA SER A 138 -22.28 0.56 -2.30
C SER A 138 -21.37 0.07 -3.44
N GLN A 139 -21.84 -0.88 -4.25
CA GLN A 139 -21.05 -1.47 -5.34
C GLN A 139 -20.44 -0.39 -6.25
N ALA A 140 -19.13 -0.51 -6.51
CA ALA A 140 -18.35 0.38 -7.36
C ALA A 140 -18.33 1.86 -6.92
N GLN A 141 -18.84 2.17 -5.73
CA GLN A 141 -18.73 3.49 -5.16
C GLN A 141 -17.30 3.72 -4.66
N GLU A 142 -16.81 4.94 -4.85
CA GLU A 142 -15.48 5.35 -4.44
C GLU A 142 -15.49 6.49 -3.43
N SER A 143 -14.46 6.53 -2.59
CA SER A 143 -14.16 7.67 -1.72
C SER A 143 -12.67 7.94 -1.77
N THR A 144 -12.28 9.20 -1.68
CA THR A 144 -10.87 9.62 -1.72
C THR A 144 -10.59 10.53 -0.54
N GLY A 145 -9.46 10.30 0.13
CA GLY A 145 -8.99 11.14 1.23
C GLY A 145 -7.47 11.22 1.27
N SER A 146 -6.94 12.22 1.95
CA SER A 146 -5.50 12.43 2.11
C SER A 146 -5.06 11.99 3.50
N PRO A 147 -4.03 11.13 3.61
CA PRO A 147 -3.50 10.77 4.91
C PRO A 147 -2.90 12.01 5.60
N PRO A 148 -2.86 12.02 6.95
CA PRO A 148 -2.17 13.07 7.70
C PRO A 148 -0.69 13.18 7.29
N SER A 149 -0.15 14.38 7.32
CA SER A 149 1.27 14.61 6.99
C SER A 149 2.19 13.81 7.90
N GLY A 150 3.19 13.14 7.32
CA GLY A 150 4.14 12.30 8.05
C GLY A 150 3.60 10.94 8.51
N ALA A 151 2.38 10.56 8.11
CA ALA A 151 1.87 9.22 8.34
C ALA A 151 2.75 8.17 7.62
N GLU A 152 3.16 7.14 8.34
CA GLU A 152 3.85 5.97 7.77
C GLU A 152 2.92 4.76 7.62
N THR A 153 1.88 4.70 8.45
CA THR A 153 0.92 3.59 8.49
C THR A 153 -0.50 4.08 8.71
N PHE A 154 -1.48 3.30 8.30
CA PHE A 154 -2.89 3.54 8.58
C PHE A 154 -3.60 2.25 9.03
N ALA A 155 -4.76 2.41 9.63
CA ALA A 155 -5.71 1.35 9.92
C ALA A 155 -6.87 1.41 8.91
N LEU A 156 -7.29 0.25 8.41
CA LEU A 156 -8.49 0.06 7.61
C LEU A 156 -9.54 -0.63 8.47
N ILE A 157 -10.68 0.03 8.64
CA ILE A 157 -11.83 -0.49 9.37
C ILE A 157 -12.92 -0.73 8.34
N ILE A 158 -13.45 -1.96 8.34
CA ILE A 158 -14.53 -2.38 7.46
C ILE A 158 -15.67 -2.89 8.33
N ARG A 159 -16.88 -2.42 8.06
CA ARG A 159 -18.11 -2.88 8.68
C ARG A 159 -19.16 -3.10 7.61
N ASP A 160 -19.95 -4.15 7.76
CA ASP A 160 -21.10 -4.33 6.89
C ASP A 160 -22.22 -3.37 7.29
N LEU A 161 -22.92 -2.86 6.28
CA LEU A 161 -24.17 -2.12 6.48
C LEU A 161 -25.30 -3.04 6.10
N HIS A 162 -26.01 -3.55 7.10
CA HIS A 162 -27.27 -4.25 6.89
C HIS A 162 -28.36 -3.19 6.88
N ASP A 163 -29.13 -3.11 5.80
CA ASP A 163 -30.37 -2.34 5.83
C ASP A 163 -31.31 -3.08 6.80
N GLU A 164 -31.48 -2.53 8.01
CA GLU A 164 -32.61 -2.93 8.85
C GLU A 164 -33.88 -2.45 8.12
N LEU A 165 -34.56 -3.40 7.48
CA LEU A 165 -35.90 -3.23 6.89
C LEU A 165 -36.98 -3.34 7.96
#